data_AF-A0A0C9XFK5-F1
#
_entry.id   AF-A0A0C9XFK5-F1
#
_cell.length_a   1.000
_cell.length_b   1.000
_cell.length_c   1.000
_cell.angle_alpha   90.00
_cell.angle_beta   90.00
_cell.angle_gamma   90.00
#
_symmetry.space_group_name_H-M   'P 1'
#
loop_
_entity.id
_entity.type
_entity.pdbx_description
1 polymer ?
#
loop_
_entity_poly.entity_id
_entity_poly.type
_entity_poly.pdbx_seq_one_letter_code
_entity_poly.pdbx_strand_id
1 'polypeptide(L)'
;MERNGHDFIDVLKIDIEGNEYDSFETFIDSFGREPLPIGQLQIEIHVFKDQPWNDFAKVLKWWEKVEAAGLRPFYSESNLVYTNLIRGARPELIEYSFINIRGDHELVSSHPRRLH
;
A
#
# COMPACT_ATOMS: atom_id res chain seq x y z
N MET A 1 1.87 -2.48 17.49
CA MET A 1 0.58 -1.94 17.96
C MET A 1 0.47 -2.13 19.48
N GLU A 2 0.41 -3.37 19.98
CA GLU A 2 0.30 -3.70 21.41
C GLU A 2 1.36 -3.04 22.34
N ARG A 3 2.65 -3.06 21.97
CA ARG A 3 3.73 -2.41 22.77
C ARG A 3 3.52 -0.91 23.01
N ASN A 4 2.79 -0.24 22.11
CA ASN A 4 2.49 1.17 22.21
C ASN A 4 1.04 1.41 22.69
N GLY A 5 0.26 0.34 22.94
CA GLY A 5 -1.16 0.43 23.29
C GLY A 5 -2.06 0.93 22.17
N HIS A 6 -1.59 0.90 20.92
CA HIS A 6 -2.38 1.30 19.75
C HIS A 6 -2.96 0.05 19.09
N ASP A 7 -4.10 0.18 18.42
CA ASP A 7 -4.76 -0.84 17.61
C ASP A 7 -4.92 -0.42 16.14
N PHE A 8 -4.79 0.87 15.83
CA PHE A 8 -4.96 1.46 14.50
C PHE A 8 -3.79 2.34 14.04
N ILE A 9 -3.48 2.34 12.75
CA ILE A 9 -2.44 3.16 12.12
C ILE A 9 -3.09 4.16 11.16
N ASP A 10 -2.90 5.47 11.38
CA ASP A 10 -3.45 6.50 10.48
C ASP A 10 -2.88 6.38 9.06
N VAL A 11 -1.56 6.24 8.95
CA VAL A 11 -0.83 6.09 7.68
C VAL A 11 0.24 5.00 7.85
N LEU A 12 0.13 3.93 7.06
CA LEU A 12 1.15 2.89 6.94
C LEU A 12 1.99 3.15 5.69
N LYS A 13 3.31 3.30 5.84
CA LYS A 13 4.26 3.31 4.71
C LYS A 13 4.94 1.96 4.59
N ILE A 14 4.98 1.42 3.38
CA ILE A 14 5.73 0.21 3.03
C ILE A 14 6.75 0.56 1.93
N ASP A 15 8.00 0.23 2.21
CA ASP A 15 9.14 0.32 1.31
C ASP A 15 10.17 -0.66 1.86
N ILE A 16 10.30 -1.81 1.21
CA ILE A 16 11.11 -2.94 1.67
C ILE A 16 11.86 -3.60 0.51
N GLU A 17 12.21 -2.79 -0.50
CA GLU A 17 13.15 -3.11 -1.58
C GLU A 17 12.81 -4.40 -2.34
N GLY A 18 11.56 -4.54 -2.81
CA GLY A 18 11.12 -5.64 -3.67
C GLY A 18 10.24 -6.69 -2.99
N ASN A 19 10.17 -6.68 -1.66
CA ASN A 19 9.38 -7.64 -0.90
C ASN A 19 7.96 -7.12 -0.55
N GLU A 20 7.55 -5.99 -1.13
CA GLU A 20 6.28 -5.33 -0.81
C GLU A 20 5.09 -6.22 -1.11
N TYR A 21 5.11 -6.90 -2.25
CA TYR A 21 4.01 -7.74 -2.68
C TYR A 21 3.73 -8.87 -1.70
N ASP A 22 4.73 -9.73 -1.45
CA ASP A 22 4.57 -10.93 -0.61
C ASP A 22 4.29 -10.56 0.85
N SER A 23 4.96 -9.52 1.36
CA SER A 23 4.72 -9.03 2.72
C SER A 23 3.33 -8.43 2.87
N PHE A 24 2.87 -7.67 1.89
CA PHE A 24 1.57 -7.03 1.95
C PHE A 24 0.41 -8.00 1.72
N GLU A 25 0.59 -9.01 0.85
CA GLU A 25 -0.38 -10.10 0.74
C GLU A 25 -0.52 -10.85 2.07
N THR A 26 0.60 -11.20 2.70
CA THR A 26 0.61 -11.87 4.01
C THR A 26 -0.07 -11.01 5.07
N PHE A 27 0.17 -9.70 5.06
CA PHE A 27 -0.50 -8.75 5.95
C PHE A 27 -2.01 -8.77 5.73
N ILE A 28 -2.49 -8.61 4.50
CA ILE A 28 -3.93 -8.67 4.17
C ILE A 28 -4.55 -10.00 4.63
N ASP A 29 -3.89 -11.12 4.34
CA ASP A 29 -4.40 -12.45 4.68
C ASP A 29 -4.55 -12.67 6.19
N SER A 30 -3.71 -12.03 7.00
CA SER A 30 -3.79 -12.12 8.45
C SER A 30 -5.08 -11.52 9.06
N PHE A 31 -5.78 -10.66 8.32
CA PHE A 31 -7.08 -10.08 8.71
C PHE A 31 -8.27 -10.78 8.05
N GLY A 32 -8.03 -11.70 7.10
CA GLY A 32 -9.09 -12.43 6.42
C GLY A 32 -10.09 -11.52 5.71
N ARG A 33 -11.31 -11.42 6.24
CA ARG A 33 -12.37 -10.55 5.69
C ARG A 33 -12.59 -9.27 6.49
N GLU A 34 -11.92 -9.11 7.63
CA GLU A 34 -12.05 -7.91 8.45
C GLU A 34 -11.39 -6.70 7.77
N PRO A 35 -11.86 -5.47 8.04
CA PRO A 35 -11.15 -4.28 7.60
C PRO A 35 -9.71 -4.24 8.13
N LEU A 36 -8.78 -3.76 7.31
CA LEU A 36 -7.41 -3.54 7.75
C LEU A 36 -7.38 -2.43 8.83
N PRO A 37 -6.55 -2.54 9.88
CA PRO A 37 -6.43 -1.55 10.94
C PRO A 37 -5.55 -0.35 10.52
N ILE A 38 -5.76 0.14 9.30
CA ILE A 38 -5.03 1.27 8.71
C ILE A 38 -5.99 2.25 8.05
N GLY A 39 -5.72 3.56 8.13
CA GLY A 39 -6.50 4.59 7.44
C GLY A 39 -6.04 4.79 5.99
N GLN A 40 -4.73 4.94 5.80
CA GLN A 40 -4.10 5.09 4.50
C GLN A 40 -2.89 4.18 4.37
N LEU A 41 -2.59 3.78 3.14
CA LEU A 41 -1.38 3.07 2.77
C LEU A 41 -0.59 3.93 1.78
N GLN A 42 0.69 4.14 2.05
CA GLN A 42 1.66 4.54 1.05
C GLN A 42 2.59 3.35 0.78
N ILE A 43 2.79 2.97 -0.47
CA ILE A 43 3.60 1.81 -0.84
C ILE A 43 4.48 2.12 -2.03
N GLU A 44 5.78 1.85 -1.93
CA GLU A 44 6.68 1.90 -3.07
C GLU A 44 6.72 0.53 -3.75
N ILE A 45 6.26 0.48 -4.99
CA ILE A 45 6.22 -0.75 -5.76
C ILE A 45 7.50 -0.86 -6.59
N HIS A 46 8.22 -1.95 -6.34
CA HIS A 46 9.45 -2.32 -7.01
C HIS A 46 9.18 -3.37 -8.12
N VAL A 47 9.32 -2.98 -9.38
CA VAL A 47 9.17 -3.86 -10.55
C VAL A 47 10.53 -4.11 -11.21
N PHE A 48 11.42 -4.75 -10.47
CA PHE A 48 12.77 -5.03 -10.97
C PHE A 48 12.78 -6.05 -12.09
N LYS A 49 13.69 -5.85 -13.05
CA LYS A 49 14.01 -6.85 -14.04
C LYS A 49 14.40 -8.19 -13.39
N ASP A 50 13.95 -9.29 -14.01
CA ASP A 50 14.28 -10.67 -13.63
C ASP A 50 13.74 -11.09 -12.25
N GLN A 51 12.82 -10.31 -11.65
CA GLN A 51 12.07 -10.70 -10.44
C GLN A 51 10.71 -11.34 -10.76
N PRO A 52 10.17 -12.21 -9.89
CA PRO A 52 8.88 -12.88 -10.10
C PRO A 52 7.68 -11.94 -10.26
N TRP A 53 7.79 -10.71 -9.73
CA TRP A 53 6.74 -9.71 -9.78
C TRP A 53 6.79 -8.81 -11.04
N ASN A 54 7.79 -9.00 -11.91
CA ASN A 54 7.79 -8.44 -13.26
C ASN A 54 6.89 -9.26 -14.22
N ASP A 55 5.65 -9.50 -13.79
CA ASP A 55 4.60 -10.22 -14.51
C ASP A 55 3.28 -9.49 -14.29
N PHE A 56 2.72 -8.93 -15.37
CA PHE A 56 1.49 -8.15 -15.31
C PHE A 56 0.30 -8.94 -14.76
N ALA A 57 0.14 -10.21 -15.14
CA ALA A 57 -0.99 -11.01 -14.67
C ALA A 57 -0.88 -11.29 -13.16
N LYS A 58 0.34 -11.45 -12.64
CA LYS A 58 0.60 -11.59 -11.21
C LYS A 58 0.31 -10.28 -10.46
N VAL A 59 0.80 -9.16 -10.99
CA VAL A 59 0.56 -7.82 -10.41
C VAL A 59 -0.92 -7.47 -10.43
N LEU A 60 -1.65 -7.79 -11.49
CA LEU A 60 -3.09 -7.53 -11.58
C LEU A 60 -3.86 -8.27 -10.47
N LYS A 61 -3.55 -9.55 -10.24
CA LYS A 61 -4.19 -10.33 -9.16
C LYS A 61 -3.90 -9.75 -7.78
N TRP A 62 -2.65 -9.34 -7.56
CA TRP A 62 -2.27 -8.63 -6.34
C TRP A 62 -3.07 -7.33 -6.18
N TRP A 63 -3.20 -6.55 -7.25
CA TRP A 63 -3.95 -5.30 -7.25
C TRP A 63 -5.44 -5.52 -6.91
N GLU A 64 -6.08 -6.50 -7.53
CA GLU A 64 -7.46 -6.90 -7.25
C GLU A 64 -7.64 -7.32 -5.78
N LYS A 65 -6.64 -8.00 -5.18
CA LYS A 65 -6.64 -8.37 -3.77
C LYS A 65 -6.54 -7.14 -2.85
N VAL A 66 -5.67 -6.17 -3.18
CA VAL A 66 -5.57 -4.88 -2.49
C VAL A 66 -6.91 -4.13 -2.52
N GLU A 67 -7.55 -4.07 -3.69
CA GLU A 67 -8.86 -3.44 -3.83
C GLU A 67 -9.97 -4.17 -3.05
N ALA A 68 -9.97 -5.51 -3.06
CA ALA A 68 -10.93 -6.32 -2.31
C ALA A 68 -10.79 -6.14 -0.78
N ALA A 69 -9.57 -5.86 -0.31
CA ALA A 69 -9.31 -5.50 1.08
C ALA A 69 -9.86 -4.11 1.47
N GLY A 70 -10.28 -3.30 0.49
CA GLY A 70 -10.88 -1.98 0.70
C GLY A 70 -9.95 -0.81 0.40
N LEU A 71 -8.75 -1.06 -0.14
CA LEU A 71 -7.81 0.00 -0.45
C LEU A 71 -8.06 0.56 -1.85
N ARG A 72 -8.28 1.88 -1.93
CA ARG A 72 -8.51 2.59 -3.19
C ARG A 72 -7.35 3.52 -3.51
N PRO A 73 -6.71 3.39 -4.67
CA PRO A 73 -5.64 4.29 -5.07
C PRO A 73 -6.22 5.69 -5.28
N PHE A 74 -5.53 6.73 -4.79
CA PHE A 74 -5.91 8.12 -5.05
C PHE A 74 -4.75 8.97 -5.57
N TYR A 75 -3.50 8.48 -5.46
CA TYR A 75 -2.33 9.17 -5.98
C TYR A 75 -1.23 8.18 -6.36
N SER A 76 -0.40 8.57 -7.32
CA SER A 76 0.85 7.89 -7.62
C SER A 76 1.92 8.86 -8.12
N GLU A 77 3.18 8.52 -7.84
CA GLU A 77 4.35 9.27 -8.27
C GLU A 77 5.44 8.30 -8.72
N SER A 78 5.96 8.47 -9.94
CA SER A 78 7.11 7.69 -10.39
C SER A 78 8.37 8.14 -9.64
N ASN A 79 9.10 7.18 -9.06
CA ASN A 79 10.40 7.48 -8.48
C ASN A 79 11.47 7.42 -9.58
N LEU A 80 12.00 8.59 -9.95
CA LEU A 80 12.94 8.78 -11.04
C LEU A 80 14.40 8.89 -10.58
N VAL A 81 14.71 8.53 -9.32
CA VAL A 81 16.07 8.69 -8.78
C VAL A 81 17.11 7.93 -9.61
N TYR A 82 16.86 6.65 -9.90
CA TYR A 82 17.79 5.83 -10.67
C TYR A 82 17.85 6.20 -12.14
N THR A 83 16.73 6.58 -12.75
CA THR A 83 16.69 6.99 -14.17
C THR A 83 17.43 8.30 -14.40
N ASN A 84 17.48 9.19 -13.40
CA ASN A 84 18.25 10.42 -13.45
C ASN A 84 19.76 10.23 -13.18
N LEU A 85 20.13 9.28 -12.31
CA LEU A 85 21.53 9.08 -11.91
C LEU A 85 22.28 8.08 -12.79
N ILE A 86 21.59 7.06 -13.32
CA ILE A 86 22.21 5.94 -14.03
C ILE A 86 21.69 5.93 -15.47
N ARG A 87 22.58 6.28 -16.41
CA ARG A 87 22.24 6.30 -17.84
C ARG A 87 21.81 4.90 -18.30
N GLY A 88 20.58 4.81 -18.81
CA GLY A 88 20.02 3.55 -19.30
C GLY A 88 19.35 2.70 -18.23
N ALA A 89 19.27 3.15 -16.98
CA ALA A 89 18.40 2.53 -15.98
C ALA A 89 16.93 2.62 -16.41
N ARG A 90 16.16 1.62 -16.01
CA ARG A 90 14.72 1.53 -16.29
C ARG A 90 13.94 2.21 -15.16
N PRO A 91 12.75 2.75 -15.43
CA PRO A 91 11.83 3.19 -14.39
C PRO A 91 11.20 1.96 -13.73
N GLU A 92 11.80 1.49 -12.63
CA GLU A 92 11.37 0.26 -11.94
C GLU A 92 10.65 0.54 -10.60
N LEU A 93 10.48 1.83 -10.25
CA LEU A 93 9.98 2.27 -8.95
C LEU A 93 8.78 3.22 -9.11
N ILE A 94 7.73 2.99 -8.33
CA ILE A 94 6.56 3.87 -8.28
C ILE A 94 5.94 3.88 -6.88
N GLU A 95 5.69 5.07 -6.36
CA GLU A 95 4.97 5.29 -5.11
C GLU A 95 3.46 5.35 -5.40
N TYR A 96 2.67 4.62 -4.62
CA TYR A 96 1.21 4.72 -4.62
C TYR A 96 0.69 5.11 -3.26
N SER A 97 -0.36 5.93 -3.25
CA SER A 97 -1.16 6.22 -2.05
C SER A 97 -2.57 5.66 -2.20
N PHE A 98 -3.02 4.97 -1.15
CA PHE A 98 -4.34 4.37 -1.04
C PHE A 98 -5.07 4.85 0.21
N ILE A 99 -6.39 4.93 0.11
CA ILE A 99 -7.30 5.15 1.23
C ILE A 99 -8.09 3.87 1.53
N ASN A 100 -8.27 3.52 2.80
CA ASN A 100 -9.04 2.35 3.23
C ASN A 100 -10.54 2.69 3.37
N ILE A 101 -11.34 2.41 2.35
CA ILE A 101 -12.78 2.70 2.38
C ILE A 101 -13.60 1.73 3.22
N ARG A 102 -12.99 0.66 3.75
CA ARG A 102 -13.65 -0.29 4.65
C ARG A 102 -13.31 -0.05 6.12
N GLY A 103 -12.34 0.81 6.41
CA GLY A 103 -11.95 1.17 7.76
C GLY A 103 -12.94 2.11 8.44
N ASP A 104 -12.71 2.34 9.73
CA ASP A 104 -13.47 3.31 10.52
C ASP A 104 -12.53 4.45 10.96
N HIS A 105 -12.43 5.50 10.13
CA HIS A 105 -11.54 6.63 10.36
C HIS A 105 -12.09 7.93 9.75
N GLU A 106 -11.51 9.07 10.13
CA GLU A 106 -12.05 10.42 9.92
C GLU A 106 -12.31 10.80 8.45
N LEU A 107 -11.63 10.15 7.49
CA LEU A 107 -11.76 10.46 6.07
C LEU A 107 -12.93 9.73 5.39
N VAL A 108 -13.45 8.67 6.02
CA VAL A 108 -14.48 7.79 5.42
C VAL A 108 -15.72 7.67 6.32
N SER A 109 -15.56 7.81 7.63
CA SER A 109 -16.63 7.74 8.60
C SER A 109 -17.24 9.11 8.86
N SER A 110 -18.56 9.21 8.78
CA SER A 110 -19.31 10.41 9.14
C SER A 110 -19.44 10.53 10.66
N HIS A 111 -18.34 10.84 11.34
CA HIS A 111 -18.36 11.18 12.76
C HIS A 111 -18.85 12.62 12.93
N PRO A 112 -19.93 12.89 13.70
CA PRO A 112 -20.24 14.26 14.08
C PRO A 112 -19.02 14.83 14.81
N ARG A 113 -18.54 16.01 14.37
CA ARG A 113 -17.45 16.74 15.03
C ARG A 113 -17.77 16.81 16.52
N ARG A 114 -17.02 16.09 17.36
CA ARG A 114 -17.04 16.31 18.80
C ARG A 114 -16.50 17.72 19.01
N LEU A 115 -17.41 18.66 19.25
CA LEU A 115 -17.07 19.98 19.74
C LEU A 115 -16.46 19.77 21.13
N HIS A 116 -15.14 19.89 21.23
CA HIS A 116 -14.41 20.03 22.48
C HIS A 116 -14.09 21.50 22.69
#